data_AF-A0A2G2AYR6-F1
#
_entry.id   AF-A0A2G2AYR6-F1
#
_cell.length_a   1.000
_cell.length_b   1.000
_cell.length_c   1.000
_cell.angle_alpha   90.00
_cell.angle_beta   90.00
_cell.angle_gamma   90.00
#
_symmetry.space_group_name_H-M   'P 1'
#
loop_
_entity.id
_entity.type
_entity.pdbx_description
1 polymer ?
#
loop_
_entity_poly.entity_id
_entity_poly.type
_entity_poly.pdbx_seq_one_letter_code
_entity_poly.pdbx_strand_id
1 'polypeptide(L)'
;MNENINVSMRQCKKCHGNMYEVIQKTDEENYNHVDDKYTYYVCESCKHKVQIIKNSLKISNIISALFVGGFAFYFLFTGLFDFILYSFTLDFLQALVGIFLILVSLFFTLGPIWMLYNAYFQTTQEQEYKDITREEIKNKQTIQVKKDIYLALFLGLLPILFALGIGQIDYYIVALEKWTVYLLIPFVLSPLHFAKKLGSSWIHVFYGLLFWAILGLGIFFIFR
;
A
#
# COMPACT_ATOMS: atom_id res chain seq x y z
N MET A 1 37.57 -9.29 0.52
CA MET A 1 36.93 -10.53 0.04
C MET A 1 35.44 -10.29 -0.11
N ASN A 2 34.98 -10.39 -1.35
CA ASN A 2 33.63 -10.50 -1.93
C ASN A 2 32.43 -10.30 -0.99
N GLU A 3 31.62 -9.26 -1.18
CA GLU A 3 30.61 -9.03 -2.25
C GLU A 3 29.25 -9.00 -1.54
N ASN A 4 28.92 -7.86 -0.97
CA ASN A 4 27.54 -7.45 -0.73
C ASN A 4 27.43 -5.98 -1.08
N ILE A 5 27.83 -5.64 -2.31
CA ILE A 5 27.65 -4.29 -2.85
C ILE A 5 26.29 -4.26 -3.54
N ASN A 6 25.22 -4.39 -2.73
CA ASN A 6 23.93 -3.78 -3.08
C ASN A 6 24.00 -2.32 -2.63
N VAL A 7 24.95 -1.56 -3.17
CA VAL A 7 25.10 -0.15 -2.80
C VAL A 7 24.31 0.65 -3.80
N SER A 8 23.09 1.03 -3.39
CA SER A 8 22.38 2.10 -4.06
C SER A 8 23.25 3.37 -3.97
N MET A 9 23.48 4.02 -5.11
CA MET A 9 24.36 5.19 -5.21
C MET A 9 23.56 6.38 -5.70
N ARG A 10 23.77 7.54 -5.06
CA ARG A 10 23.09 8.80 -5.43
C ARG A 10 24.08 9.93 -5.59
N GLN A 11 23.68 10.96 -6.34
CA GLN A 11 24.48 12.17 -6.50
C GLN A 11 24.16 13.19 -5.40
N CYS A 12 25.20 13.74 -4.78
CA CYS A 12 25.04 14.78 -3.77
C CYS A 12 24.62 16.12 -4.38
N LYS A 13 23.56 16.74 -3.87
CA LYS A 13 23.10 18.08 -4.29
C LYS A 13 24.14 19.19 -4.06
N LYS A 14 24.99 19.07 -3.03
CA LYS A 14 25.92 20.14 -2.62
C LYS A 14 27.26 20.13 -3.36
N CYS A 15 27.84 18.93 -3.56
CA CYS A 15 29.20 18.80 -4.11
C CYS A 15 29.25 17.95 -5.38
N HIS A 16 28.10 17.45 -5.86
CA HIS A 16 27.97 16.56 -7.01
C HIS A 16 28.76 15.22 -6.91
N GLY A 17 29.41 14.96 -5.78
CA GLY A 17 30.09 13.69 -5.48
C GLY A 17 29.14 12.55 -5.15
N ASN A 18 29.69 11.34 -5.09
CA ASN A 18 28.92 10.12 -4.85
C ASN A 18 28.45 10.03 -3.39
N MET A 19 27.21 9.60 -3.22
CA MET A 19 26.60 9.25 -1.95
C MET A 19 26.33 7.75 -1.92
N TYR A 20 26.70 7.11 -0.83
CA TYR A 20 26.51 5.68 -0.63
C TYR A 20 25.51 5.44 0.49
N GLU A 21 24.71 4.40 0.32
CA GLU A 21 23.84 3.88 1.36
C GLU A 21 24.67 3.38 2.55
N VAL A 22 24.35 3.88 3.74
CA VAL A 22 24.98 3.42 4.98
C VAL A 22 24.08 2.35 5.58
N ILE A 23 24.51 1.09 5.50
CA ILE A 23 23.95 0.02 6.30
C ILE A 23 24.39 0.31 7.74
N GLN A 24 23.52 0.91 8.56
CA GLN A 24 23.77 0.98 9.98
C GLN A 24 23.78 -0.45 10.52
N LYS A 25 24.97 -1.02 10.65
CA LYS A 25 25.17 -2.17 11.53
C LYS A 25 24.80 -1.70 12.92
N THR A 26 23.93 -2.48 13.56
CA THR A 26 23.49 -2.32 14.92
C THR A 26 24.72 -2.48 15.82
N ASP A 27 25.51 -1.42 15.98
CA ASP A 27 26.48 -1.35 17.05
C ASP A 27 25.67 -1.18 18.33
N GLU A 28 25.95 -2.12 19.24
CA GLU A 28 25.33 -2.28 20.53
C GLU A 28 25.39 -0.97 21.32
N GLU A 29 24.33 -0.74 22.10
CA GLU A 29 24.16 0.35 23.05
C GLU A 29 23.85 1.73 22.42
N ASN A 30 22.59 2.16 22.61
CA ASN A 30 22.07 3.53 22.39
C ASN A 30 21.46 3.86 21.01
N TYR A 31 20.62 2.98 20.46
CA TYR A 31 19.81 3.26 19.27
C TYR A 31 18.34 3.55 19.60
N ASN A 32 18.01 4.82 19.81
CA ASN A 32 16.64 5.30 19.68
C ASN A 32 16.28 5.36 18.19
N HIS A 33 15.41 4.44 17.77
CA HIS A 33 14.64 4.42 16.53
C HIS A 33 15.42 4.47 15.20
N VAL A 34 15.91 3.29 14.79
CA VAL A 34 16.05 2.99 13.36
C VAL A 34 14.64 2.94 12.76
N ASP A 35 14.23 4.01 12.10
CA ASP A 35 12.92 4.10 11.47
C ASP A 35 13.01 3.37 10.11
N ASP A 36 12.52 2.13 10.06
CA ASP A 36 12.56 1.19 8.90
C ASP A 36 12.05 1.78 7.57
N LYS A 37 11.44 2.97 7.65
CA LYS A 37 10.86 3.78 6.59
C LYS A 37 11.89 4.50 5.71
N TYR A 38 13.10 4.75 6.24
CA TYR A 38 14.11 5.58 5.57
C TYR A 38 15.37 4.78 5.24
N THR A 39 16.04 5.22 4.17
CA THR A 39 17.37 4.81 3.77
C THR A 39 18.32 6.00 3.95
N TYR A 40 19.45 5.77 4.61
CA TYR A 40 20.42 6.81 4.95
C TYR A 40 21.53 6.84 3.90
N TYR A 41 21.80 8.02 3.35
CA TYR A 41 22.88 8.24 2.39
C TYR A 41 23.87 9.24 2.95
N VAL A 42 25.17 8.95 2.77
CA VAL A 42 26.25 9.85 3.16
C VAL A 42 27.16 10.11 1.97
N CYS A 43 27.44 11.39 1.71
CA CYS A 43 28.38 11.79 0.68
C CYS A 43 29.82 11.52 1.11
N GLU A 44 30.61 10.93 0.23
CA GLU A 44 32.02 10.66 0.49
C GLU A 44 32.85 11.94 0.58
N SER A 45 32.62 12.89 -0.34
CA SER A 45 33.42 14.11 -0.48
C SER A 45 33.11 15.16 0.57
N CYS A 46 31.83 15.44 0.84
CA CYS A 46 31.42 16.53 1.75
C CYS A 46 30.77 16.07 3.06
N LYS A 47 30.69 14.75 3.30
CA LYS A 47 30.06 14.13 4.48
C LYS A 47 28.61 14.55 4.75
N HIS A 48 27.94 15.15 3.75
CA HIS A 48 26.52 15.51 3.86
C HIS A 48 25.67 14.25 4.00
N LYS A 49 24.79 14.24 5.00
CA LYS A 49 23.89 13.12 5.32
C LYS A 49 22.47 13.46 4.89
N VAL A 50 21.79 12.53 4.24
CA VAL A 50 20.40 12.67 3.79
C VAL A 50 19.63 11.40 4.12
N GLN A 51 18.38 11.57 4.54
CA GLN A 51 17.43 10.48 4.74
C GLN A 51 16.46 10.48 3.57
N ILE A 52 16.31 9.34 2.89
CA ILE A 52 15.41 9.19 1.76
C ILE A 52 14.41 8.09 2.07
N ILE A 53 13.13 8.34 1.87
CA ILE A 53 12.07 7.37 2.13
C ILE A 53 12.16 6.21 1.14
N LYS A 54 11.98 4.98 1.63
CA LYS A 54 11.97 3.77 0.78
C LYS A 54 10.81 3.79 -0.22
N ASN A 55 11.08 3.39 -1.47
CA ASN A 55 10.07 3.31 -2.53
C ASN A 55 8.88 2.40 -2.19
N SER A 56 9.11 1.33 -1.43
CA SER A 56 8.04 0.44 -0.95
C SER A 56 7.02 1.17 -0.07
N LEU A 57 7.46 2.11 0.78
CA LEU A 57 6.59 2.90 1.63
C LEU A 57 5.79 3.92 0.80
N LYS A 58 6.39 4.50 -0.24
CA LYS A 58 5.70 5.42 -1.15
C LYS A 58 4.58 4.71 -1.91
N ILE A 59 4.89 3.58 -2.53
CA ILE A 59 3.92 2.75 -3.26
C ILE A 59 2.82 2.29 -2.29
N SER A 60 3.19 1.85 -1.09
CA SER A 60 2.26 1.50 -0.02
C SER A 60 1.27 2.63 0.31
N ASN A 61 1.78 3.84 0.54
CA ASN A 61 0.94 5.00 0.87
C ASN A 61 0.00 5.36 -0.28
N ILE A 62 0.47 5.29 -1.53
CA ILE A 62 -0.35 5.58 -2.72
C ILE A 62 -1.45 4.54 -2.87
N ILE A 63 -1.13 3.24 -2.83
CA ILE A 63 -2.12 2.16 -2.97
C ILE A 63 -3.14 2.21 -1.84
N SER A 64 -2.67 2.43 -0.60
CA SER A 64 -3.56 2.54 0.56
C SER A 64 -4.48 3.76 0.44
N ALA A 65 -3.97 4.90 -0.02
CA ALA A 65 -4.79 6.09 -0.25
C ALA A 65 -5.84 5.85 -1.35
N LEU A 66 -5.46 5.22 -2.47
CA LEU A 66 -6.40 4.89 -3.54
C LEU A 66 -7.48 3.92 -3.06
N PHE A 67 -7.12 2.90 -2.27
CA PHE A 67 -8.08 1.94 -1.74
C PHE A 67 -9.04 2.58 -0.74
N VAL A 68 -8.51 3.29 0.27
CA VAL A 68 -9.33 3.95 1.30
C VAL A 68 -10.22 5.01 0.66
N GLY A 69 -9.70 5.80 -0.28
CA GLY A 69 -10.46 6.79 -1.04
C GLY A 69 -11.56 6.15 -1.89
N GLY A 70 -11.25 5.08 -2.62
CA GLY A 70 -12.22 4.34 -3.42
C GLY A 70 -13.32 3.72 -2.57
N PHE A 71 -12.98 3.15 -1.42
CA PHE A 71 -13.94 2.56 -0.48
C PHE A 71 -14.83 3.64 0.15
N ALA A 72 -14.25 4.77 0.59
CA ALA A 72 -15.00 5.91 1.12
C ALA A 72 -15.99 6.44 0.07
N PHE A 73 -15.54 6.60 -1.19
CA PHE A 73 -16.40 7.02 -2.29
C PHE A 73 -17.53 6.02 -2.52
N TYR A 74 -17.23 4.72 -2.59
CA TYR A 74 -18.24 3.68 -2.75
C TYR A 74 -19.31 3.75 -1.65
N PHE A 75 -18.91 3.84 -0.38
CA PHE A 75 -19.86 3.91 0.75
C PHE A 75 -20.74 5.16 0.69
N LEU A 76 -20.16 6.32 0.37
CA LEU A 76 -20.92 7.56 0.21
C LEU A 76 -22.03 7.41 -0.85
N PHE A 77 -21.72 6.77 -1.98
CA PHE A 77 -22.66 6.60 -3.10
C PHE A 77 -23.60 5.38 -3.00
N THR A 78 -23.36 4.45 -2.08
CA THR A 78 -24.18 3.22 -1.92
C THR A 78 -25.15 3.26 -0.74
N GLY A 79 -25.29 4.42 -0.10
CA GLY A 79 -26.36 4.66 0.88
C GLY A 79 -25.91 5.32 2.19
N LEU A 80 -24.60 5.48 2.43
CA LEU A 80 -24.13 6.18 3.63
C LEU A 80 -24.57 7.66 3.62
N PHE A 81 -24.54 8.31 2.46
CA PHE A 81 -24.98 9.70 2.34
C PHE A 81 -26.47 9.86 2.64
N ASP A 82 -27.32 9.00 2.05
CA ASP A 82 -28.76 9.00 2.30
C ASP A 82 -29.07 8.69 3.77
N PHE A 83 -28.33 7.76 4.39
CA PHE A 83 -28.46 7.45 5.81
C PHE A 83 -28.08 8.64 6.70
N ILE A 84 -27.00 9.35 6.37
CA ILE A 84 -26.59 10.56 7.11
C ILE A 84 -27.69 11.62 7.04
N LEU A 85 -28.22 11.90 5.84
CA LEU A 85 -29.28 12.89 5.67
C LEU A 85 -30.55 12.49 6.41
N TYR A 86 -30.94 11.22 6.32
CA TYR A 86 -32.11 10.67 7.00
C TYR A 86 -31.99 10.76 8.53
N SER A 87 -30.78 10.60 9.07
CA SER A 87 -30.51 10.70 10.51
C SER A 87 -30.89 12.06 11.11
N PHE A 88 -30.90 13.13 10.31
CA PHE A 88 -31.33 14.48 10.75
C PHE A 88 -32.85 14.67 10.76
N THR A 89 -33.60 13.75 10.18
CA THR A 89 -35.08 13.82 10.12
C THR A 89 -35.77 13.06 11.26
N LEU A 90 -34.99 12.36 12.08
CA LEU A 90 -35.46 11.54 13.20
C LEU A 90 -35.27 12.30 14.53
N ASP A 91 -34.76 11.63 15.56
CA ASP A 91 -34.60 12.20 16.91
C ASP A 91 -33.21 12.82 17.13
N PHE A 92 -33.07 13.64 18.17
CA PHE A 92 -31.81 14.30 18.56
C PHE A 92 -30.61 13.34 18.67
N LEU A 93 -30.84 12.13 19.21
CA LEU A 93 -29.78 11.13 19.36
C LEU A 93 -29.29 10.59 18.00
N GLN A 94 -30.20 10.47 17.02
CA GLN A 94 -29.83 10.08 15.65
C GLN A 94 -29.14 11.21 14.90
N ALA A 95 -29.51 12.47 15.14
CA ALA A 95 -28.79 13.62 14.61
C ALA A 95 -27.33 13.65 15.07
N LEU A 96 -27.04 13.28 16.33
CA LEU A 96 -25.66 13.12 16.82
C LEU A 96 -24.90 12.01 16.10
N VAL A 97 -25.55 10.87 15.83
CA VAL A 97 -24.96 9.78 15.01
C VAL A 97 -24.67 10.27 13.59
N GLY A 98 -25.57 11.03 12.99
CA GLY A 98 -25.37 11.66 11.68
C GLY A 98 -24.15 12.58 11.66
N ILE A 99 -24.00 13.47 12.65
CA ILE A 99 -22.82 14.34 12.78
C ILE A 99 -21.53 13.53 12.93
N PHE A 100 -21.54 12.49 13.77
CA PHE A 100 -20.39 11.60 13.92
C PHE A 100 -20.00 10.94 12.59
N LEU A 101 -20.97 10.42 11.85
CA LEU A 101 -20.74 9.80 10.54
C LEU A 101 -20.23 10.80 9.50
N ILE A 102 -20.65 12.07 9.55
CA ILE A 102 -20.08 13.14 8.72
C ILE A 102 -18.59 13.33 9.04
N LEU A 103 -18.23 13.42 10.32
CA LEU A 103 -16.83 13.60 10.74
C LEU A 103 -15.96 12.41 10.32
N VAL A 104 -16.47 11.19 10.48
CA VAL A 104 -15.80 9.97 10.01
C VAL A 104 -15.64 10.03 8.49
N SER A 105 -16.70 10.35 7.74
CA SER A 105 -16.65 10.45 6.28
C SER A 105 -15.65 11.50 5.80
N LEU A 106 -15.59 12.66 6.47
CA LEU A 106 -14.58 13.70 6.20
C LEU A 106 -13.16 13.20 6.47
N PHE A 107 -12.94 12.49 7.57
CA PHE A 107 -11.63 11.92 7.88
C PHE A 107 -11.19 10.91 6.80
N PHE A 108 -12.09 10.01 6.40
CA PHE A 108 -11.82 8.99 5.40
C PHE A 108 -11.71 9.53 3.96
N THR A 109 -12.23 10.72 3.67
CA THR A 109 -12.07 11.38 2.37
C THR A 109 -10.85 12.30 2.31
N LEU A 110 -10.57 13.06 3.38
CA LEU A 110 -9.41 13.95 3.47
C LEU A 110 -8.10 13.18 3.71
N GLY A 111 -8.16 12.07 4.45
CA GLY A 111 -7.00 11.22 4.74
C GLY A 111 -6.25 10.75 3.48
N PRO A 112 -6.93 10.14 2.49
CA PRO A 112 -6.34 9.78 1.20
C PRO A 112 -5.71 10.95 0.46
N ILE A 113 -6.35 12.11 0.44
CA ILE A 113 -5.84 13.33 -0.21
C ILE A 113 -4.52 13.76 0.46
N TRP A 114 -4.49 13.77 1.79
CA TRP A 114 -3.29 14.10 2.57
C TRP A 114 -2.15 13.10 2.33
N MET A 115 -2.46 11.79 2.28
CA MET A 115 -1.48 10.74 1.99
C MET A 115 -0.87 10.88 0.60
N LEU A 116 -1.70 11.17 -0.42
CA LEU A 116 -1.23 11.40 -1.79
C LEU A 116 -0.38 12.67 -1.89
N TYR A 117 -0.80 13.76 -1.23
CA TYR A 117 -0.03 15.00 -1.17
C TYR A 117 1.36 14.79 -0.57
N ASN A 118 1.44 14.08 0.56
CA ASN A 118 2.72 13.75 1.19
C ASN A 118 3.59 12.87 0.30
N ALA A 119 3.02 11.86 -0.35
CA ALA A 119 3.76 10.99 -1.28
C ALA A 119 4.31 11.79 -2.48
N TYR A 120 3.55 12.74 -3.00
CA TYR A 120 3.99 13.64 -4.07
C TYR A 120 5.17 14.51 -3.62
N PHE A 121 5.04 15.20 -2.48
CA PHE A 121 6.09 16.06 -1.95
C PHE A 121 7.40 15.29 -1.67
N GLN A 122 7.29 14.09 -1.11
CA GLN A 122 8.43 13.20 -0.86
C GLN A 122 9.10 12.71 -2.16
N THR A 123 8.36 12.62 -3.25
CA THR A 123 8.90 12.26 -4.57
C THR A 123 9.66 13.43 -5.18
N THR A 124 9.15 14.66 -5.02
CA THR A 124 9.86 15.87 -5.46
C THR A 124 11.19 16.07 -4.74
N GLN A 125 11.24 15.86 -3.41
CA GLN A 125 12.49 15.96 -2.65
C GLN A 125 13.54 14.92 -3.09
N GLU A 126 13.10 13.73 -3.50
CA GLU A 126 14.01 12.67 -3.93
C GLU A 126 14.64 12.96 -5.29
N GLN A 127 13.94 13.64 -6.19
CA GLN A 127 14.48 14.03 -7.50
C GLN A 127 15.68 14.97 -7.39
N GLU A 128 15.84 15.67 -6.26
CA GLU A 128 17.03 16.47 -5.98
C GLU A 128 18.30 15.62 -5.80
N TYR A 129 18.15 14.33 -5.47
CA TYR A 129 19.22 13.35 -5.26
C TYR A 129 19.13 12.23 -6.29
N LYS A 130 19.67 12.51 -7.49
CA LYS A 130 19.63 11.60 -8.64
C LYS A 130 20.25 10.24 -8.30
N ASP A 131 19.55 9.17 -8.66
CA ASP A 131 20.06 7.80 -8.59
C ASP A 131 21.07 7.55 -9.73
N ILE A 132 22.29 7.17 -9.36
CA ILE A 132 23.41 6.85 -10.27
C ILE A 132 23.83 5.38 -10.13
N THR A 133 22.96 4.54 -9.56
CA THR A 133 23.22 3.12 -9.37
C THR A 133 23.55 2.45 -10.70
N ARG A 134 24.64 1.66 -10.71
CA ARG A 134 25.18 1.00 -11.91
C ARG A 134 24.12 0.09 -12.57
N GLU A 135 24.00 0.15 -13.89
CA GLU A 135 22.97 -0.57 -14.65
C GLU A 135 22.98 -2.10 -14.45
N GLU A 136 24.16 -2.70 -14.24
CA GLU A 136 24.28 -4.15 -13.98
C GLU A 136 23.61 -4.57 -12.66
N ILE A 137 23.76 -3.75 -11.61
CA ILE A 137 23.14 -3.98 -10.30
C ILE A 137 21.63 -3.74 -10.41
N LYS A 138 21.25 -2.69 -11.16
CA LYS A 138 19.85 -2.38 -11.48
C LYS A 138 19.16 -3.54 -12.19
N ASN A 139 19.82 -4.20 -13.15
CA ASN A 139 19.24 -5.32 -13.90
C ASN A 139 19.02 -6.57 -13.03
N LYS A 140 19.99 -6.98 -12.20
CA LYS A 140 19.82 -8.11 -11.28
C LYS A 140 18.72 -7.86 -10.24
N GLN A 141 18.68 -6.66 -9.66
CA GLN A 141 17.62 -6.27 -8.72
C GLN A 141 16.25 -6.21 -9.41
N THR A 142 16.18 -5.70 -10.64
CA THR A 142 14.93 -5.62 -11.42
C THR A 142 14.32 -6.99 -11.68
N ILE A 143 15.12 -8.02 -11.94
CA ILE A 143 14.62 -9.39 -12.19
C ILE A 143 13.96 -9.97 -10.94
N GLN A 144 14.63 -9.84 -9.78
CA GLN A 144 14.10 -10.33 -8.51
C GLN A 144 12.83 -9.57 -8.11
N VAL A 145 12.84 -8.24 -8.23
CA VAL A 145 11.68 -7.38 -7.92
C VAL A 145 10.49 -7.71 -8.83
N LYS A 146 10.72 -7.93 -10.13
CA LYS A 146 9.66 -8.34 -11.06
C LYS A 146 9.02 -9.65 -10.63
N LYS A 147 9.82 -10.66 -10.27
CA LYS A 147 9.31 -11.96 -9.82
C LYS A 147 8.42 -11.82 -8.58
N ASP A 148 8.87 -11.04 -7.60
CA ASP A 148 8.12 -10.82 -6.36
C ASP A 148 6.80 -10.07 -6.60
N ILE A 149 6.80 -9.08 -7.50
CA ILE A 149 5.59 -8.34 -7.91
C ILE A 149 4.60 -9.26 -8.63
N TYR A 150 5.05 -10.07 -9.60
CA TYR A 150 4.16 -11.00 -10.31
C TYR A 150 3.55 -12.02 -9.35
N LEU A 151 4.35 -12.57 -8.44
CA LEU A 151 3.84 -13.51 -7.44
C LEU A 151 2.83 -12.84 -6.50
N ALA A 152 3.11 -11.60 -6.10
CA ALA A 152 2.21 -10.81 -5.26
C ALA A 152 0.87 -10.49 -5.95
N LEU A 153 0.91 -10.10 -7.23
CA LEU A 153 -0.28 -9.87 -8.04
C LEU A 153 -1.10 -11.16 -8.22
N PHE A 154 -0.43 -12.28 -8.50
CA PHE A 154 -1.11 -13.57 -8.67
C PHE A 154 -1.79 -14.02 -7.37
N LEU A 155 -1.06 -13.98 -6.24
CA LEU A 155 -1.60 -14.34 -4.94
C LEU A 155 -2.70 -13.37 -4.46
N GLY A 156 -2.60 -12.09 -4.83
CA GLY A 156 -3.61 -11.09 -4.54
C GLY A 156 -4.90 -11.25 -5.37
N LEU A 157 -4.82 -11.86 -6.56
CA LEU A 157 -5.99 -12.15 -7.39
C LEU A 157 -6.83 -13.31 -6.85
N LEU A 158 -6.19 -14.31 -6.23
CA LEU A 158 -6.85 -15.55 -5.79
C LEU A 158 -8.02 -15.30 -4.81
N PRO A 159 -7.92 -14.45 -3.78
CA PRO A 159 -9.05 -14.15 -2.90
C PRO A 159 -10.26 -13.59 -3.66
N ILE A 160 -10.04 -12.77 -4.69
CA ILE A 160 -11.11 -12.19 -5.50
C ILE A 160 -11.77 -13.28 -6.36
N LEU A 161 -10.98 -14.15 -6.98
CA LEU A 161 -11.51 -15.29 -7.74
C LEU A 161 -12.30 -16.26 -6.85
N PHE A 162 -11.83 -16.53 -5.63
CA PHE A 162 -12.58 -17.34 -4.67
C PHE A 162 -13.88 -16.66 -4.23
N ALA A 163 -13.86 -15.36 -3.94
CA ALA A 163 -15.06 -14.62 -3.59
C ALA A 163 -16.10 -14.62 -4.73
N LEU A 164 -15.66 -14.42 -5.98
CA LEU A 164 -16.52 -14.49 -7.16
C LEU A 164 -17.07 -15.91 -7.37
N GLY A 165 -16.23 -16.94 -7.25
CA GLY A 165 -16.66 -18.32 -7.38
C GLY A 165 -17.70 -18.71 -6.33
N ILE A 166 -17.50 -18.31 -5.08
CA ILE A 166 -18.47 -18.52 -4.00
C ILE A 166 -19.79 -17.77 -4.29
N GLY A 167 -19.72 -16.51 -4.71
CA GLY A 167 -20.92 -15.72 -5.04
C GLY A 167 -21.71 -16.32 -6.22
N GLN A 168 -21.02 -16.92 -7.19
CA GLN A 168 -21.66 -17.63 -8.30
C GLN A 168 -22.33 -18.94 -7.84
N ILE A 169 -21.69 -19.69 -6.95
CA ILE A 169 -22.28 -20.89 -6.34
C ILE A 169 -23.52 -20.54 -5.51
N ASP A 170 -23.46 -19.44 -4.75
CA ASP A 170 -24.58 -18.92 -3.98
C ASP A 170 -25.78 -18.59 -4.89
N TYR A 171 -25.49 -17.87 -5.98
CA TYR A 171 -26.52 -17.42 -6.91
C TYR A 171 -27.18 -18.57 -7.69
N TYR A 172 -26.40 -19.56 -8.14
CA TYR A 172 -26.88 -20.60 -9.05
C TYR A 172 -27.21 -21.96 -8.42
N ILE A 173 -26.60 -22.30 -7.27
CA ILE A 173 -26.59 -23.69 -6.78
C ILE A 173 -27.23 -23.81 -5.39
N VAL A 174 -26.81 -22.98 -4.44
CA VAL A 174 -27.23 -23.08 -3.04
C VAL A 174 -27.51 -21.69 -2.52
N ALA A 175 -28.75 -21.40 -2.09
CA ALA A 175 -29.01 -20.20 -1.31
C ALA A 175 -28.30 -20.32 0.05
N LEU A 176 -27.04 -19.88 0.12
CA LEU A 176 -26.20 -20.02 1.29
C LEU A 176 -26.79 -19.16 2.40
N GLU A 177 -27.01 -19.78 3.56
CA GLU A 177 -27.33 -19.01 4.76
C GLU A 177 -26.16 -18.07 5.09
N LYS A 178 -26.50 -16.85 5.55
CA LYS A 178 -25.54 -15.76 5.78
C LYS A 178 -24.36 -16.18 6.67
N TRP A 179 -24.55 -17.15 7.58
CA TRP A 179 -23.48 -17.61 8.46
C TRP A 179 -22.41 -18.46 7.75
N THR A 180 -22.78 -19.17 6.68
CA THR A 180 -21.88 -20.00 5.87
C THR A 180 -20.85 -19.14 5.12
N VAL A 181 -21.21 -17.89 4.80
CA VAL A 181 -20.28 -16.91 4.21
C VAL A 181 -19.12 -16.61 5.18
N TYR A 182 -19.39 -16.50 6.48
CA TYR A 182 -18.33 -16.27 7.47
C TYR A 182 -17.35 -17.45 7.58
N LEU A 183 -17.82 -18.69 7.36
CA LEU A 183 -16.97 -19.88 7.33
C LEU A 183 -16.06 -19.95 6.10
N LEU A 184 -16.39 -19.23 5.03
CA LEU A 184 -15.61 -19.21 3.79
C LEU A 184 -14.54 -18.10 3.79
N ILE A 185 -14.61 -17.13 4.72
CA ILE A 185 -13.61 -16.06 4.87
C ILE A 185 -12.18 -16.61 4.99
N PRO A 186 -11.88 -17.63 5.83
CA PRO A 186 -10.55 -18.19 5.93
C PRO A 186 -10.04 -18.81 4.63
N PHE A 187 -10.93 -19.41 3.82
CA PHE A 187 -10.58 -19.96 2.51
C PHE A 187 -10.26 -18.86 1.51
N VAL A 188 -11.07 -17.79 1.48
CA VAL A 188 -10.85 -16.62 0.64
C VAL A 188 -9.52 -15.93 0.99
N LEU A 189 -9.19 -15.81 2.28
CA LEU A 189 -7.95 -15.16 2.74
C LEU A 189 -6.75 -16.11 2.81
N SER A 190 -6.93 -17.42 2.57
CA SER A 190 -5.83 -18.39 2.62
C SER A 190 -4.62 -18.07 1.72
N PRO A 191 -4.78 -17.47 0.51
CA PRO A 191 -3.64 -17.10 -0.33
C PRO A 191 -2.70 -16.07 0.34
N LEU A 192 -3.23 -15.20 1.21
CA LEU A 192 -2.41 -14.30 2.02
C LEU A 192 -1.53 -15.10 2.97
N HIS A 193 -2.10 -16.07 3.69
CA HIS A 193 -1.36 -16.89 4.64
C HIS A 193 -0.22 -17.69 3.98
N PHE A 194 -0.42 -18.19 2.77
CA PHE A 194 0.60 -18.94 2.01
C PHE A 194 1.69 -18.07 1.36
N ALA A 195 1.54 -16.75 1.33
CA ALA A 195 2.49 -15.82 0.70
C ALA A 195 3.94 -16.07 1.13
N LYS A 196 4.17 -16.21 2.44
CA LYS A 196 5.51 -16.36 3.03
C LYS A 196 6.18 -17.67 2.60
N LYS A 197 5.40 -18.75 2.37
CA LYS A 197 5.91 -20.04 1.90
C LYS A 197 6.26 -20.03 0.42
N LEU A 198 5.62 -19.17 -0.37
CA LEU A 198 5.84 -19.04 -1.81
C LEU A 198 6.92 -17.99 -2.16
N GLY A 199 7.56 -17.40 -1.15
CA GLY A 199 8.66 -16.47 -1.32
C GLY A 199 8.23 -15.01 -1.50
N SER A 200 6.96 -14.65 -1.23
CA SER A 200 6.50 -13.25 -1.22
C SER A 200 6.12 -12.79 0.18
N SER A 201 6.23 -11.49 0.42
CA SER A 201 5.83 -10.90 1.69
C SER A 201 4.30 -10.78 1.76
N TRP A 202 3.75 -10.94 2.95
CA TRP A 202 2.31 -10.72 3.23
C TRP A 202 1.84 -9.36 2.73
N ILE A 203 2.68 -8.34 2.91
CA ILE A 203 2.43 -6.96 2.52
C ILE A 203 2.35 -6.80 1.00
N HIS A 204 3.22 -7.49 0.25
CA HIS A 204 3.17 -7.45 -1.22
C HIS A 204 1.89 -8.10 -1.74
N VAL A 205 1.50 -9.27 -1.20
CA VAL A 205 0.26 -9.95 -1.58
C VAL A 205 -0.97 -9.11 -1.22
N PHE A 206 -0.96 -8.44 -0.07
CA PHE A 206 -2.01 -7.49 0.29
C PHE A 206 -2.12 -6.34 -0.72
N TYR A 207 -1.02 -5.73 -1.16
CA TYR A 207 -1.07 -4.71 -2.22
C TYR A 207 -1.55 -5.27 -3.55
N GLY A 208 -1.18 -6.51 -3.89
CA GLY A 208 -1.72 -7.20 -5.06
C GLY A 208 -3.25 -7.34 -4.98
N LEU A 209 -3.77 -7.73 -3.82
CA LEU A 209 -5.21 -7.81 -3.58
C LEU A 209 -5.90 -6.45 -3.70
N LEU A 210 -5.34 -5.40 -3.11
CA LEU A 210 -5.88 -4.04 -3.23
C LEU A 210 -5.89 -3.56 -4.69
N PHE A 211 -4.82 -3.83 -5.45
CA PHE A 211 -4.73 -3.49 -6.86
C PHE A 211 -5.88 -4.09 -7.67
N TRP A 212 -6.14 -5.39 -7.50
CA TRP A 212 -7.23 -6.07 -8.19
C TRP A 212 -8.61 -5.63 -7.69
N ALA A 213 -8.76 -5.34 -6.41
CA ALA A 213 -10.01 -4.81 -5.86
C ALA A 213 -10.36 -3.44 -6.48
N ILE A 214 -9.36 -2.55 -6.60
CA ILE A 214 -9.52 -1.24 -7.25
C ILE A 214 -9.87 -1.42 -8.74
N LEU A 215 -9.17 -2.29 -9.46
CA LEU A 215 -9.48 -2.59 -10.86
C LEU A 215 -10.90 -3.14 -11.03
N GLY A 216 -11.30 -4.08 -10.18
CA GLY A 216 -12.65 -4.66 -10.20
C GLY A 216 -13.73 -3.61 -9.93
N LEU A 217 -13.53 -2.74 -8.93
CA LEU A 217 -14.42 -1.61 -8.66
C LEU A 217 -14.50 -0.64 -9.84
N GLY A 218 -13.36 -0.30 -10.45
CA GLY A 218 -13.31 0.57 -11.63
C GLY A 218 -14.10 0.00 -12.81
N ILE A 219 -13.94 -1.30 -13.10
CA ILE A 219 -14.72 -2.00 -14.12
C ILE A 219 -16.21 -1.96 -13.77
N PHE A 220 -16.59 -2.29 -12.53
CA PHE A 220 -17.99 -2.26 -12.10
C PHE A 220 -18.65 -0.88 -12.30
N PHE A 221 -17.94 0.21 -12.00
CA PHE A 221 -18.44 1.57 -12.21
C PHE A 221 -18.55 1.98 -13.68
N ILE A 222 -17.69 1.46 -14.57
CA ILE A 222 -17.75 1.76 -16.01
C ILE A 222 -18.91 1.04 -16.70
N PHE A 223 -19.26 -0.17 -16.24
CA PHE A 223 -20.28 -1.01 -16.86
C PHE A 223 -21.66 -0.92 -16.20
N ARG A 224 -21.84 -0.02 -15.24
CA ARG A 224 -23.12 0.28 -14.59
C ARG A 224 -23.71 1.57 -15.17
#